data_AF-A0A937N4U2-F1
#
_entry.id   AF-A0A937N4U2-F1
#
_cell.length_a   1.000
_cell.length_b   1.000
_cell.length_c   1.000
_cell.angle_alpha   90.00
_cell.angle_beta   90.00
_cell.angle_gamma   90.00
#
_symmetry.space_group_name_H-M   'P 1'
#
loop_
_entity.id
_entity.type
_entity.pdbx_description
1 polymer ?
#
loop_
_entity_poly.entity_id
_entity_poly.type
_entity_poly.pdbx_seq_one_letter_code
_entity_poly.pdbx_strand_id
1 'polypeptide(L)'
;MQCPVCGSNKVRRTATAHVQPVKNRRCKHCGTIWRPATPVWLAIVFLLLGTPVFLVGCYPLLDAVNCLSSRVSGLPHRVTWNGDMLPVFAFFWFLGAFCLNHGAAVLRGQAGKLRIVKPPVSNEGKRS
;
A
#
# COMPACT_ATOMS: atom_id res chain seq x y z
N MET A 1 -12.50 17.83 10.46
CA MET A 1 -11.86 17.94 9.13
C MET A 1 -12.78 18.74 8.22
N GLN A 2 -12.33 19.93 7.80
CA GLN A 2 -13.09 20.86 6.98
C GLN A 2 -13.01 20.50 5.49
N CYS A 3 -13.98 20.96 4.71
CA CYS A 3 -13.91 20.87 3.26
C CYS A 3 -12.76 21.75 2.73
N PRO A 4 -11.86 21.23 1.87
CA PRO A 4 -10.73 21.99 1.36
C PRO A 4 -11.12 23.11 0.38
N VAL A 5 -12.37 23.15 -0.08
CA VAL A 5 -12.87 24.14 -1.05
C VAL A 5 -13.70 25.23 -0.37
N CYS A 6 -14.63 24.85 0.52
CA CYS A 6 -15.57 25.80 1.13
C CYS A 6 -15.43 25.95 2.66
N GLY A 7 -14.46 25.29 3.29
CA GLY A 7 -14.25 25.36 4.75
C GLY A 7 -15.34 24.69 5.62
N SER A 8 -16.46 24.22 5.03
CA SER A 8 -17.56 23.65 5.81
C SER A 8 -17.16 22.38 6.55
N ASN A 9 -17.62 22.25 7.81
CA ASN A 9 -17.45 21.05 8.64
C ASN A 9 -18.45 19.92 8.31
N LYS A 10 -19.45 20.17 7.47
CA LYS A 10 -20.49 19.18 7.13
C LYS A 10 -20.00 18.19 6.07
N VAL A 11 -19.21 17.20 6.49
CA VAL A 11 -18.58 16.19 5.62
C VAL A 11 -19.15 14.78 5.88
N ARG A 12 -19.45 14.01 4.82
CA ARG A 12 -19.89 12.60 4.91
C ARG A 12 -18.91 11.69 4.17
N ARG A 13 -18.75 10.44 4.62
CA ARG A 13 -18.02 9.39 3.89
C ARG A 13 -18.89 8.89 2.72
N THR A 14 -18.29 8.67 1.56
CA THR A 14 -18.95 8.14 0.35
C THR A 14 -18.20 6.88 -0.09
N ALA A 15 -18.97 5.86 -0.50
CA ALA A 15 -18.40 4.62 -1.03
C ALA A 15 -17.57 4.89 -2.29
N THR A 16 -16.46 4.19 -2.42
CA THR A 16 -15.62 4.19 -3.61
C THR A 16 -15.97 2.98 -4.47
N ALA A 17 -16.01 3.16 -5.80
CA ALA A 17 -16.23 2.06 -6.74
C ALA A 17 -15.07 1.04 -6.75
N HIS A 18 -13.89 1.44 -6.27
CA HIS A 18 -12.72 0.59 -6.17
C HIS A 18 -12.36 0.31 -4.70
N VAL A 19 -11.77 -0.86 -4.47
CA VAL A 19 -11.18 -1.25 -3.18
C VAL A 19 -10.09 -0.24 -2.84
N GLN A 20 -10.36 0.61 -1.86
CA GLN A 20 -9.45 1.64 -1.40
C GLN A 20 -9.36 1.60 0.11
N PRO A 21 -8.15 1.75 0.67
CA PRO A 21 -7.95 1.69 2.11
C PRO A 21 -8.68 2.83 2.84
N VAL A 22 -8.91 3.96 2.17
CA VAL A 22 -9.62 5.11 2.74
C VAL A 22 -10.78 5.54 1.85
N LYS A 23 -11.98 5.56 2.42
CA LYS A 23 -13.22 5.99 1.73
C LYS A 23 -13.14 7.46 1.34
N ASN A 24 -13.67 7.80 0.17
CA ASN A 24 -13.82 9.18 -0.29
C ASN A 24 -14.70 9.99 0.66
N ARG A 25 -14.50 11.31 0.68
CA ARG A 25 -15.28 12.25 1.48
C ARG A 25 -16.04 13.20 0.58
N ARG A 26 -17.29 13.51 0.94
CA ARG A 26 -18.16 14.45 0.24
C ARG A 26 -18.59 15.57 1.19
N CYS A 27 -18.48 16.81 0.74
CA CYS A 27 -19.07 17.94 1.46
C CYS A 27 -20.58 17.99 1.19
N LYS A 28 -21.39 18.15 2.24
CA LYS A 28 -22.84 18.34 2.10
C LYS A 28 -23.21 19.73 1.57
N HIS A 29 -22.33 20.72 1.72
CA HIS A 29 -22.61 22.12 1.38
C HIS A 29 -22.34 22.42 -0.10
N CYS A 30 -21.11 22.17 -0.57
CA CYS A 30 -20.70 22.43 -1.96
C CYS A 30 -20.74 21.19 -2.87
N GLY A 31 -21.03 20.02 -2.29
CA GLY A 31 -21.06 18.75 -3.03
C GLY A 31 -19.70 18.19 -3.44
N THR A 32 -18.60 18.91 -3.20
CA THR A 32 -17.22 18.51 -3.56
C THR A 32 -16.89 17.13 -2.97
N ILE A 33 -16.28 16.27 -3.79
CA ILE A 33 -15.79 14.95 -3.38
C ILE A 33 -14.27 14.97 -3.43
N TRP A 34 -13.60 14.63 -2.34
CA TRP A 34 -12.15 14.52 -2.27
C TRP A 34 -11.72 13.21 -1.64
N ARG A 35 -10.55 12.73 -2.07
CA ARG A 35 -9.85 11.63 -1.43
C ARG A 35 -8.94 12.20 -0.34
N PRO A 36 -9.09 11.79 0.93
CA PRO A 36 -8.16 12.17 1.97
C PRO A 36 -6.78 11.54 1.72
N ALA A 37 -5.74 12.16 2.27
CA ALA A 37 -4.41 11.60 2.23
C ALA A 37 -4.39 10.22 2.92
N THR A 38 -3.71 9.25 2.31
CA THR A 38 -3.47 7.94 2.93
C THR A 38 -2.62 8.17 4.17
N PRO A 39 -3.01 7.64 5.32
CA PRO A 39 -2.35 8.02 6.56
C PRO A 39 -1.01 7.27 6.70
N VAL A 40 0.05 7.98 7.08
CA VAL A 40 1.45 7.49 7.03
C VAL A 40 1.69 6.23 7.89
N TRP A 41 1.05 6.13 9.05
CA TRP A 41 1.09 4.94 9.91
C TRP A 41 0.71 3.64 9.19
N LEU A 42 -0.19 3.71 8.21
CA LEU A 42 -0.64 2.54 7.44
C LEU A 42 0.48 2.04 6.50
N ALA A 43 1.31 2.96 5.98
CA ALA A 43 2.52 2.61 5.24
C ALA A 43 3.56 1.92 6.11
N ILE A 44 3.74 2.41 7.34
CA ILE A 44 4.65 1.84 8.34
C ILE A 44 4.22 0.41 8.67
N VAL A 45 2.93 0.18 8.92
CA VAL A 45 2.40 -1.17 9.17
C VAL A 45 2.63 -2.11 7.98
N PHE A 46 2.38 -1.65 6.75
CA PHE A 46 2.66 -2.44 5.55
C PHE A 46 4.13 -2.78 5.38
N LEU A 47 5.04 -1.87 5.72
CA LEU A 47 6.48 -2.14 5.71
C LEU A 47 6.85 -3.13 6.81
N LEU A 48 6.45 -2.88 8.06
CA LEU A 48 6.80 -3.72 9.20
C LEU A 48 6.29 -5.16 9.06
N LEU A 49 5.09 -5.36 8.49
CA LEU A 49 4.55 -6.69 8.23
C LEU A 49 5.08 -7.29 6.92
N GLY A 50 5.34 -6.46 5.90
CA GLY A 50 5.84 -6.91 4.61
C GLY A 50 7.29 -7.37 4.64
N THR A 51 8.15 -6.74 5.46
CA THR A 51 9.57 -7.09 5.59
C THR A 51 9.80 -8.55 6.04
N PRO A 52 9.25 -9.04 7.17
CA PRO A 52 9.46 -10.42 7.59
C PRO A 52 8.90 -11.42 6.58
N VAL A 53 7.74 -11.11 5.99
CA VAL A 53 7.11 -11.95 4.95
C VAL A 53 8.00 -12.06 3.71
N PHE A 54 8.57 -10.94 3.26
CA PHE A 54 9.51 -10.92 2.15
C PHE A 54 10.80 -11.68 2.46
N LEU A 55 11.35 -11.52 3.68
CA LEU A 55 12.55 -12.24 4.12
C LEU A 55 12.34 -13.76 4.13
N VAL A 56 11.18 -14.23 4.59
CA VAL A 56 10.82 -15.66 4.51
C VAL A 56 10.78 -16.12 3.05
N GLY A 57 10.18 -15.34 2.16
CA GLY A 57 10.18 -15.65 0.72
C GLY A 57 11.56 -15.68 0.07
N CYS A 58 12.52 -14.90 0.58
CA CYS A 58 13.91 -14.89 0.11
C CYS A 58 14.76 -16.04 0.66
N TYR A 59 14.25 -16.82 1.61
CA TYR A 59 15.01 -17.89 2.27
C TYR A 59 15.68 -18.90 1.31
N PRO A 60 15.00 -19.40 0.26
CA PRO A 60 15.63 -20.34 -0.69
C PRO A 60 16.79 -19.70 -1.46
N LEU A 61 16.71 -18.40 -1.71
CA LEU A 61 17.73 -17.64 -2.42
C LEU A 61 18.98 -17.46 -1.54
N LEU A 62 18.77 -17.19 -0.25
CA LEU A 62 19.85 -17.16 0.75
C LEU A 62 20.51 -18.53 0.89
N ASP A 63 19.72 -19.61 0.95
CA ASP A 63 20.24 -20.97 1.04
C ASP A 63 21.02 -21.37 -0.23
N ALA A 64 20.58 -20.93 -1.41
CA ALA A 64 21.30 -21.14 -2.66
C ALA A 64 22.65 -20.39 -2.70
N VAL A 65 22.71 -19.16 -2.19
CA VAL A 65 23.97 -18.41 -2.05
C VAL A 65 24.91 -19.11 -1.07
N ASN A 66 24.39 -19.59 0.07
CA ASN A 66 25.17 -20.35 1.04
C ASN A 66 25.68 -21.69 0.48
N CYS A 67 24.87 -22.39 -0.34
CA CYS A 67 25.30 -23.58 -1.08
C CYS A 67 26.48 -23.26 -1.99
N LEU A 68 26.38 -22.17 -2.77
CA LEU A 68 27.42 -21.77 -3.70
C LEU A 68 28.70 -21.38 -2.96
N SER A 69 28.59 -20.59 -1.89
CA SER A 69 29.71 -20.19 -1.05
C SER A 69 30.40 -21.41 -0.42
N SER A 70 29.62 -22.35 0.11
CA SER A 70 30.16 -23.55 0.76
C SER A 70 30.87 -24.48 -0.22
N ARG A 71 30.41 -24.56 -1.48
CA ARG A 71 31.12 -25.27 -2.56
C ARG A 71 32.48 -24.64 -2.86
N VAL A 72 32.59 -23.31 -2.81
CA VAL A 72 33.87 -22.60 -3.01
C VAL A 72 34.79 -22.78 -1.80
N SER A 73 34.24 -22.82 -0.59
CA SER A 73 35.01 -22.92 0.67
C SER A 73 35.31 -24.35 1.12
N GLY A 74 34.79 -25.38 0.43
CA GLY A 74 34.95 -26.79 0.82
C GLY A 74 34.20 -27.20 2.09
N LEU A 75 33.26 -26.38 2.57
CA LEU A 75 32.47 -26.64 3.77
C LEU A 75 31.23 -27.49 3.43
N PRO A 76 30.84 -28.44 4.28
CA PRO A 76 29.63 -29.22 4.08
C PRO A 76 28.40 -28.35 4.35
N HIS A 77 27.59 -28.10 3.32
CA HIS A 77 26.30 -27.42 3.45
C HIS A 77 25.17 -28.31 2.95
N ARG A 78 24.11 -28.43 3.74
CA ARG A 78 22.90 -29.19 3.39
C ARG A 78 21.77 -28.20 3.13
N VAL A 79 21.15 -28.34 1.97
CA VAL A 79 19.91 -27.64 1.63
C VAL A 79 18.87 -27.99 2.70
N THR A 80 18.25 -26.97 3.28
CA THR A 80 17.37 -27.12 4.47
C THR A 80 15.88 -27.18 4.12
N TRP A 81 15.53 -26.99 2.85
CA TRP A 81 14.15 -26.92 2.37
C TRP A 81 13.89 -27.97 1.28
N ASN A 82 12.65 -28.47 1.23
CA ASN A 82 12.20 -29.39 0.19
C ASN A 82 11.70 -28.60 -1.03
N GLY A 83 11.97 -29.09 -2.25
CA GLY A 83 11.55 -28.47 -3.50
C GLY A 83 10.05 -28.16 -3.57
N ASP A 84 9.22 -28.98 -2.93
CA ASP A 84 7.76 -28.81 -2.88
C ASP A 84 7.31 -27.55 -2.12
N MET A 85 8.19 -26.97 -1.31
CA MET A 85 7.92 -25.72 -0.57
C MET A 85 8.21 -24.46 -1.42
N LEU A 86 8.82 -24.61 -2.60
CA LEU A 86 9.12 -23.48 -3.50
C LEU A 86 7.90 -22.60 -3.83
N PRO A 87 6.70 -23.12 -4.18
CA PRO A 87 5.52 -22.28 -4.42
C PRO A 87 5.09 -21.49 -3.17
N VAL A 88 5.29 -22.04 -1.97
CA VAL A 88 4.98 -21.35 -0.70
C VAL A 88 5.92 -20.17 -0.51
N PHE A 89 7.23 -20.36 -0.69
CA PHE A 89 8.21 -19.28 -0.63
C PHE A 89 7.97 -18.22 -1.70
N ALA A 90 7.64 -18.62 -2.93
CA ALA A 90 7.29 -17.70 -4.01
C ALA A 90 6.06 -16.85 -3.66
N PHE A 91 5.01 -17.45 -3.09
CA PHE A 91 3.83 -16.71 -2.64
C PHE A 91 4.19 -15.66 -1.58
N PHE A 92 4.97 -16.02 -0.56
CA PHE A 92 5.42 -15.07 0.46
C PHE A 92 6.32 -13.98 -0.10
N TRP A 93 7.18 -14.32 -1.06
CA TRP A 93 8.01 -13.34 -1.77
C TRP A 93 7.16 -12.32 -2.53
N PHE A 94 6.19 -12.78 -3.33
CA PHE A 94 5.28 -11.89 -4.07
C PHE A 94 4.43 -11.04 -3.13
N LEU A 95 3.85 -11.63 -2.08
CA LEU A 95 3.02 -10.92 -1.11
C LEU A 95 3.83 -9.88 -0.35
N GLY A 96 5.02 -10.24 0.14
CA GLY A 96 5.94 -9.35 0.82
C GLY A 96 6.39 -8.20 -0.07
N ALA A 97 6.80 -8.50 -1.31
CA ALA A 97 7.19 -7.48 -2.29
C ALA A 97 6.05 -6.52 -2.62
N PHE A 98 4.82 -7.04 -2.77
CA PHE A 98 3.63 -6.22 -2.99
C PHE A 98 3.37 -5.28 -1.80
N CYS A 99 3.42 -5.78 -0.57
CA CYS A 99 3.27 -4.98 0.64
C CYS A 99 4.35 -3.90 0.78
N LEU A 100 5.61 -4.25 0.53
CA LEU A 100 6.75 -3.31 0.58
C LEU A 100 6.63 -2.22 -0.50
N ASN A 101 6.28 -2.60 -1.73
CA ASN A 101 6.07 -1.65 -2.83
C ASN A 101 4.91 -0.69 -2.53
N HIS A 102 3.80 -1.20 -2.00
CA HIS A 102 2.68 -0.34 -1.59
C HIS A 102 3.05 0.57 -0.42
N GLY A 103 3.73 0.07 0.60
CA GLY A 103 4.23 0.88 1.72
C GLY A 103 5.17 1.98 1.24
N ALA A 104 6.14 1.65 0.38
CA ALA A 104 7.07 2.60 -0.22
C ALA A 104 6.37 3.64 -1.09
N ALA A 105 5.37 3.24 -1.90
CA ALA A 105 4.60 4.16 -2.74
C ALA A 105 3.79 5.17 -1.89
N VAL A 106 3.29 4.76 -0.73
CA VAL A 106 2.64 5.67 0.23
C VAL A 106 3.65 6.63 0.85
N LEU A 107 4.83 6.15 1.27
CA LEU A 107 5.89 6.98 1.84
C LEU A 107 6.46 8.01 0.87
N ARG A 108 6.60 7.66 -0.42
CA ARG A 108 7.02 8.61 -1.47
C ARG A 108 5.96 9.67 -1.80
N GLY A 109 4.82 9.66 -1.10
CA GLY A 109 3.72 10.60 -1.34
C GLY A 109 3.05 10.41 -2.70
N GLN A 110 3.32 9.29 -3.39
CA GLN A 110 2.67 8.95 -4.66
C GLN A 110 1.28 8.36 -4.41
N ALA A 111 1.11 7.60 -3.31
CA ALA A 111 -0.18 7.14 -2.84
C ALA A 111 -0.65 7.98 -1.66
N GLY A 112 -1.33 9.11 -1.92
CA GLY A 112 -2.01 9.85 -0.85
C GLY A 112 -1.98 11.36 -0.88
N LYS A 113 -1.79 12.03 -2.02
CA LYS A 113 -2.06 13.47 -2.07
C LYS A 113 -3.57 13.70 -2.01
N LEU A 114 -3.99 14.73 -1.26
CA LEU A 114 -5.38 15.18 -1.27
C LEU A 114 -5.76 15.48 -2.72
N ARG A 115 -6.71 14.71 -3.26
CA ARG A 115 -7.14 14.86 -4.65
C ARG A 115 -8.62 15.19 -4.66
N ILE A 116 -8.96 16.30 -5.29
CA ILE A 116 -10.35 16.64 -5.59
C ILE A 116 -10.78 15.72 -6.74
N VAL A 117 -11.71 14.81 -6.45
CA VAL A 117 -12.23 13.85 -7.43
C VAL A 117 -13.38 14.47 -8.22
N LYS A 118 -14.20 15.28 -7.54
CA LYS A 118 -15.28 16.04 -8.17
C LYS A 118 -15.27 17.48 -7.65
N PRO A 119 -15.13 18.49 -8.53
CA PRO A 119 -15.20 19.91 -8.14
C PRO A 119 -16.58 20.26 -7.57
N PRO A 120 -16.73 21.41 -6.88
CA PRO A 120 -18.03 21.86 -6.40
C PRO A 120 -19.04 21.96 -7.55
N VAL A 121 -20.32 21.67 -7.24
CA VAL A 121 -21.40 21.95 -8.18
C VAL A 121 -21.58 23.47 -8.18
N SER A 122 -21.18 24.16 -9.25
CA SER A 122 -21.43 25.60 -9.36
C SER A 122 -22.95 25.80 -9.41
N ASN A 123 -23.47 26.58 -8.47
CA ASN A 123 -24.87 27.03 -8.49
C ASN A 123 -25.02 28.32 -9.33
N GLU A 124 -24.07 28.61 -10.23
CA GLU A 124 -24.05 29.84 -11.03
C GLU A 124 -25.16 29.93 -12.09
N GLY A 125 -26.01 28.89 -12.23
CA GLY A 125 -27.19 28.93 -13.09
C GLY A 125 -28.54 29.08 -12.34
N LYS A 126 -28.54 29.38 -11.03
CA LYS A 126 -29.77 29.49 -10.22
C LYS A 126 -29.86 30.77 -9.41
N ARG A 127 -29.36 31.88 -9.95
CA ARG A 127 -29.82 33.21 -9.55
C ARG A 127 -30.39 33.90 -10.77
N SER A 128 -31.71 34.09 -10.70
CA SER A 128 -32.55 35.04 -11.43
C SER A 128 -32.50 34.98 -12.95
#